data_AF-A0AAU1WUS7-F1
#
_entry.id   AF-A0AAU1WUS7-F1
#
_cell.length_a   1.000
_cell.length_b   1.000
_cell.length_c   1.000
_cell.angle_alpha   90.00
_cell.angle_beta   90.00
_cell.angle_gamma   90.00
#
_symmetry.space_group_name_H-M   'P 1'
#
loop_
_entity.id
_entity.type
_entity.pdbx_description
1 polymer ?
#
loop_
_entity_poly.entity_id
_entity_poly.type
_entity_poly.pdbx_seq_one_letter_code
_entity_poly.pdbx_strand_id
1 'polypeptide(L)'
;MRILEGTPAEIAEFLRLTDQAAEGDVAETADVLAASGGMDEASVQAFIDQRGRTDAGKARVRKYFEKLGRTGVEIVTGQSARTKDGHTDYLMVRDDGPRRFGAVAYVKPANSGLTLRLTREDVADVAPDHIQFRDVRAGHQYVVNCPLTSDEAIDWAVELTLRALAKVRTA
;
A
#
# COMPACT_ATOMS: atom_id res chain seq x y z
N MET A 1 8.87 19.47 -1.98
CA MET A 1 9.10 18.16 -2.62
C MET A 1 7.77 17.43 -2.68
N ARG A 2 7.21 17.17 -3.88
CA ARG A 2 5.94 16.45 -4.06
C ARG A 2 6.27 14.97 -4.29
N ILE A 3 5.79 14.09 -3.43
CA ILE A 3 5.86 12.65 -3.65
C ILE A 3 4.73 12.28 -4.61
N LEU A 4 5.05 11.63 -5.73
CA LEU A 4 4.05 11.13 -6.67
C LEU A 4 3.54 9.77 -6.21
N GLU A 5 2.28 9.73 -5.78
CA GLU A 5 1.58 8.52 -5.38
C GLU A 5 0.79 7.96 -6.57
N GLY A 6 1.05 6.72 -6.98
CA GLY A 6 0.36 6.08 -8.11
C GLY A 6 0.98 4.74 -8.50
N THR A 7 0.27 3.97 -9.34
CA THR A 7 0.87 2.81 -10.05
C THR A 7 1.98 3.28 -11.00
N PRO A 8 2.92 2.42 -11.44
CA PRO A 8 3.87 2.75 -12.50
C PRO A 8 3.20 3.27 -13.77
N ALA A 9 2.00 2.78 -14.11
CA ALA A 9 1.23 3.28 -15.25
C ALA A 9 0.69 4.70 -14.98
N GLU A 10 0.18 4.98 -13.78
CA GLU A 10 -0.28 6.32 -13.39
C GLU A 10 0.88 7.31 -13.22
N ILE A 11 2.03 6.84 -12.76
CA ILE A 11 3.26 7.64 -12.67
C ILE A 11 3.84 7.86 -14.07
N ALA A 12 3.87 6.84 -14.94
CA ALA A 12 4.31 7.00 -16.32
C ALA A 12 3.34 7.87 -17.13
N GLU A 13 2.03 7.80 -16.87
CA GLU A 13 1.03 8.68 -17.46
C GLU A 13 1.14 10.10 -16.93
N PHE A 14 1.36 10.28 -15.63
CA PHE A 14 1.66 11.57 -15.03
C PHE A 14 2.93 12.16 -15.63
N LEU A 15 4.03 11.40 -15.67
CA LEU A 15 5.30 11.79 -16.26
C LEU A 15 5.12 12.14 -17.74
N ARG A 16 4.40 11.33 -18.53
CA ARG A 16 4.09 11.64 -19.94
C ARG A 16 3.27 12.92 -20.11
N LEU A 17 2.34 13.21 -19.19
CA LEU A 17 1.53 14.43 -19.20
C LEU A 17 2.32 15.66 -18.72
N THR A 18 3.31 15.49 -17.85
CA THR A 18 4.19 16.57 -17.35
C THR A 18 5.46 16.77 -18.19
N ASP A 19 5.92 15.76 -18.94
CA ASP A 19 7.06 15.80 -19.86
C ASP A 19 6.80 16.64 -21.11
N GLN A 20 5.55 17.02 -21.38
CA GLN A 20 5.28 18.10 -22.35
C GLN A 20 5.59 19.50 -21.78
N ALA A 21 6.05 19.60 -20.53
CA ALA A 21 6.37 20.88 -19.87
C ALA A 21 7.75 20.96 -19.18
N ALA A 22 8.58 19.92 -19.14
CA ALA A 22 9.92 20.03 -18.55
C ALA A 22 10.92 19.03 -19.15
N GLU A 23 11.81 19.52 -20.02
CA GLU A 23 13.12 18.91 -20.26
C GLU A 23 13.92 18.97 -18.95
N GLY A 24 13.87 17.91 -18.15
CA GLY A 24 14.55 17.84 -16.84
C GLY A 24 14.65 16.41 -16.33
N ASP A 25 15.74 15.75 -16.73
CA ASP A 25 16.38 14.56 -16.17
C ASP A 25 15.53 13.56 -15.35
N VAL A 26 15.10 12.48 -16.00
CA VAL A 26 14.36 11.33 -15.45
C VAL A 26 15.15 10.59 -14.34
N ALA A 27 16.46 10.81 -14.26
CA ALA A 27 17.32 10.21 -13.23
C ALA A 27 17.09 10.82 -11.84
N GLU A 28 16.72 12.09 -11.74
CA GLU A 28 16.59 12.82 -10.47
C GLU A 28 15.26 12.50 -9.76
N THR A 29 14.23 12.09 -10.51
CA THR A 29 12.91 11.72 -9.95
C THR A 29 12.89 10.35 -9.27
N ALA A 30 13.77 9.44 -9.68
CA ALA A 30 13.94 8.13 -9.03
C ALA A 30 14.61 8.26 -7.65
N ASP A 31 15.54 9.20 -7.49
CA ASP A 31 16.29 9.44 -6.25
C ASP A 31 15.41 10.12 -5.18
N VAL A 32 14.47 10.97 -5.60
CA VAL A 32 13.45 11.61 -4.75
C VAL A 32 12.48 10.60 -4.11
N LEU A 33 12.23 9.45 -4.76
CA LEU A 33 11.40 8.35 -4.22
C LEU A 33 12.18 7.42 -3.27
N ALA A 34 13.51 7.42 -3.33
CA ALA A 34 14.39 6.62 -2.47
C ALA A 34 14.59 7.21 -1.06
N ALA A 35 14.33 8.51 -0.87
CA ALA A 35 14.68 9.24 0.35
C ALA A 35 13.70 9.12 1.54
N SER A 36 12.53 8.48 1.39
CA SER A 36 11.66 8.19 2.55
C SER A 36 12.00 6.81 3.10
N GLY A 37 12.93 6.74 4.05
CA GLY A 37 13.16 5.52 4.82
C GLY A 37 11.85 5.00 5.43
N GLY A 38 11.67 3.68 5.42
CA GLY A 38 10.50 3.04 6.02
C GLY A 38 10.32 3.46 7.48
N MET A 39 9.06 3.52 7.93
CA MET A 39 8.71 3.72 9.33
C MET A 39 9.22 2.56 10.18
N ASP A 40 9.85 2.89 11.30
CA ASP A 40 10.19 1.89 12.32
C ASP A 40 8.92 1.27 12.95
N GLU A 41 9.10 0.24 13.77
CA GLU A 41 7.98 -0.44 14.41
C GLU A 41 7.19 0.48 15.34
N ALA A 42 7.87 1.26 16.17
CA ALA A 42 7.23 2.16 17.13
C ALA A 42 6.33 3.20 16.44
N SER A 43 6.79 3.75 15.31
CA SER A 43 6.03 4.70 14.49
C SER A 43 4.81 4.06 13.85
N VAL A 44 4.94 2.82 13.36
CA VAL A 44 3.79 2.05 12.84
C VAL A 44 2.76 1.81 13.95
N GLN A 45 3.21 1.42 15.15
CA GLN A 45 2.33 1.21 16.30
C GLN A 45 1.59 2.50 16.70
N ALA A 46 2.32 3.62 16.80
CA ALA A 46 1.75 4.93 17.13
C ALA A 46 0.71 5.37 16.09
N PHE A 47 0.99 5.15 14.80
CA PHE A 47 0.03 5.45 13.73
C PHE A 47 -1.24 4.61 13.85
N ILE A 48 -1.12 3.31 14.13
CA ILE A 48 -2.26 2.41 14.35
C ILE A 48 -3.09 2.89 15.55
N ASP A 49 -2.44 3.28 16.64
CA ASP A 49 -3.13 3.79 17.83
C ASP A 49 -3.88 5.09 17.58
N GLN A 50 -3.27 6.01 16.85
CA GLN A 50 -3.85 7.31 16.53
C GLN A 50 -5.03 7.19 15.55
N ARG A 51 -4.94 6.28 14.56
CA ARG A 51 -5.90 6.20 13.46
C ARG A 51 -6.94 5.07 13.60
N GLY A 52 -6.66 4.06 14.42
CA GLY A 52 -7.56 2.95 14.68
C GLY A 52 -8.75 3.36 15.55
N ARG A 53 -9.95 2.89 15.21
CA ARG A 53 -11.19 3.25 15.93
C ARG A 53 -11.51 2.36 17.11
N THR A 54 -11.12 1.09 17.06
CA THR A 54 -11.43 0.09 18.08
C THR A 54 -10.18 -0.70 18.44
N ASP A 55 -10.07 -1.14 19.68
CA ASP A 55 -8.90 -1.90 20.14
C ASP A 55 -8.77 -3.25 19.43
N ALA A 56 -9.89 -3.92 19.17
CA ALA A 56 -9.91 -5.14 18.37
C ALA A 56 -9.39 -4.90 16.94
N GLY A 57 -9.82 -3.80 16.29
CA GLY A 57 -9.35 -3.44 14.95
C GLY A 57 -7.86 -3.11 14.92
N LYS A 58 -7.38 -2.36 15.92
CA LYS A 58 -5.96 -2.07 16.11
C LYS A 58 -5.14 -3.35 16.30
N ALA A 59 -5.57 -4.24 17.18
CA ALA A 59 -4.90 -5.52 17.43
C ALA A 59 -4.75 -6.37 16.17
N ARG A 60 -5.80 -6.44 15.34
CA ARG A 60 -5.75 -7.17 14.06
C ARG A 60 -4.77 -6.56 13.06
N VAL A 61 -4.74 -5.23 12.95
CA VAL A 61 -3.78 -4.52 12.07
C VAL A 61 -2.34 -4.75 12.55
N ARG A 62 -2.09 -4.72 13.86
CA ARG A 62 -0.76 -5.04 14.42
C ARG A 62 -0.34 -6.46 14.10
N LYS A 63 -1.21 -7.42 14.35
CA LYS A 63 -0.97 -8.84 14.08
C LYS A 63 -0.69 -9.11 12.61
N TYR A 64 -1.35 -8.38 11.70
CA TYR A 64 -1.04 -8.42 10.28
C TYR A 64 0.41 -7.97 10.00
N PHE A 65 0.85 -6.83 10.53
CA PHE A 65 2.23 -6.36 10.32
C PHE A 65 3.27 -7.24 11.00
N GLU A 66 2.96 -7.79 12.17
CA GLU A 66 3.79 -8.77 12.87
C GLU A 66 4.00 -10.02 12.00
N LYS A 67 2.92 -10.59 11.46
CA LYS A 67 2.98 -11.77 10.59
C LYS A 67 3.61 -11.50 9.23
N LEU A 68 3.36 -10.34 8.63
CA LEU A 68 3.98 -9.93 7.37
C LEU A 68 5.50 -9.81 7.52
N GLY A 69 5.97 -9.40 8.70
CA GLY A 69 7.36 -9.09 8.94
C GLY A 69 7.84 -7.88 8.13
N ARG A 70 9.16 -7.70 8.08
CA ARG A 70 9.81 -6.58 7.37
C ARG A 70 10.73 -7.03 6.22
N THR A 71 10.86 -8.32 6.01
CA THR A 71 11.72 -8.85 4.94
C THR A 71 11.08 -8.57 3.59
N GLY A 72 11.74 -7.77 2.75
CA GLY A 72 11.25 -7.50 1.41
C GLY A 72 10.21 -6.38 1.31
N VAL A 73 9.90 -5.67 2.41
CA VAL A 73 8.88 -4.62 2.41
C VAL A 73 9.25 -3.43 3.27
N GLU A 74 8.87 -2.24 2.80
CA GLU A 74 8.90 -1.00 3.57
C GLU A 74 7.49 -0.56 3.93
N ILE A 75 7.31 -0.07 5.16
CA ILE A 75 6.04 0.50 5.61
C ILE A 75 6.19 2.02 5.66
N VAL A 76 5.33 2.75 4.97
CA VAL A 76 5.36 4.22 4.95
C VAL A 76 3.96 4.81 5.11
N THR A 77 3.87 6.09 5.42
CA THR A 77 2.60 6.83 5.43
C THR A 77 2.53 7.79 4.24
N GLY A 78 1.33 8.01 3.71
CA GLY A 78 1.12 8.99 2.64
C GLY A 78 1.02 10.40 3.20
N GLN A 79 1.20 11.39 2.34
CA GLN A 79 1.01 12.80 2.72
C GLN A 79 -0.38 13.30 2.32
N SER A 80 -1.01 14.08 3.19
CA SER A 80 -2.32 14.68 2.93
C SER A 80 -2.39 16.09 3.48
N ALA A 81 -2.61 17.07 2.60
CA ALA A 81 -2.86 18.45 3.02
C ALA A 81 -4.23 18.65 3.71
N ARG A 82 -5.08 17.62 3.72
CA ARG A 82 -6.44 17.67 4.30
C ARG A 82 -6.47 17.28 5.78
N THR A 83 -5.39 16.75 6.33
CA THR A 83 -5.30 16.31 7.72
C THR A 83 -4.41 17.24 8.53
N LYS A 84 -4.71 17.40 9.82
CA LYS A 84 -4.00 18.34 10.70
C LYS A 84 -2.52 18.01 10.88
N ASP A 85 -2.17 16.73 10.81
CA ASP A 85 -0.82 16.21 10.95
C ASP A 85 -0.11 15.99 9.60
N GLY A 86 -0.76 16.36 8.48
CA GLY A 86 -0.16 16.23 7.15
C GLY A 86 -0.09 14.80 6.61
N HIS A 87 -0.67 13.81 7.31
CA HIS A 87 -0.60 12.39 6.94
C HIS A 87 -1.95 11.83 6.49
N THR A 88 -1.92 10.88 5.55
CA THR A 88 -3.11 10.12 5.15
C THR A 88 -3.66 9.28 6.31
N ASP A 89 -4.83 8.67 6.13
CA ASP A 89 -5.46 7.80 7.13
C ASP A 89 -5.13 6.31 6.94
N TYR A 90 -4.07 6.01 6.19
CA TYR A 90 -3.64 4.66 5.87
C TYR A 90 -2.11 4.52 5.90
N LEU A 91 -1.66 3.29 6.11
CA LEU A 91 -0.28 2.86 5.92
C LEU A 91 -0.14 2.23 4.53
N MET A 92 1.02 2.41 3.92
CA MET A 92 1.40 1.77 2.67
C MET A 92 2.46 0.72 2.94
N VAL A 93 2.21 -0.49 2.47
CA VAL A 93 3.24 -1.52 2.29
C VAL A 93 3.84 -1.32 0.90
N ARG A 94 5.15 -1.21 0.77
CA ARG A 94 5.89 -1.07 -0.49
C ARG A 94 6.92 -2.18 -0.63
N ASP A 95 7.30 -2.48 -1.86
CA ASP A 95 8.51 -3.25 -2.14
C ASP A 95 9.74 -2.47 -1.66
N ASP A 96 10.69 -3.14 -1.03
CA ASP A 96 11.96 -2.54 -0.56
C ASP A 96 13.04 -2.50 -1.65
N GLY A 97 12.74 -3.04 -2.85
CA GLY A 97 13.64 -3.08 -4.00
C GLY A 97 13.88 -1.72 -4.66
N PRO A 98 14.77 -1.68 -5.68
CA PRO A 98 15.20 -0.44 -6.33
C PRO A 98 14.08 0.25 -7.16
N ARG A 99 12.99 -0.46 -7.49
CA ARG A 99 11.86 0.07 -8.27
C ARG A 99 10.63 0.28 -7.38
N ARG A 100 10.69 1.31 -6.53
CA ARG A 100 9.68 1.65 -5.50
C ARG A 100 8.46 2.38 -6.09
N PHE A 101 7.67 1.72 -6.93
CA PHE A 101 6.50 2.37 -7.54
C PHE A 101 5.19 1.91 -6.90
N GLY A 102 4.56 2.82 -6.15
CA GLY A 102 3.26 2.61 -5.52
C GLY A 102 3.29 1.63 -4.35
N ALA A 103 2.14 1.46 -3.70
CA ALA A 103 1.98 0.48 -2.62
C ALA A 103 1.65 -0.91 -3.20
N VAL A 104 2.16 -1.97 -2.58
CA VAL A 104 1.63 -3.33 -2.80
C VAL A 104 0.34 -3.54 -2.01
N ALA A 105 0.19 -2.84 -0.88
CA ALA A 105 -1.03 -2.81 -0.10
C ALA A 105 -1.22 -1.48 0.64
N TYR A 106 -2.47 -1.06 0.79
CA TYR A 106 -2.90 0.02 1.65
C TYR A 106 -3.65 -0.57 2.84
N VAL A 107 -3.20 -0.26 4.05
CA VAL A 107 -3.82 -0.70 5.30
C VAL A 107 -4.49 0.50 5.94
N LYS A 108 -5.79 0.43 6.20
CA LYS A 108 -6.55 1.50 6.85
C LYS A 108 -6.90 1.11 8.29
N PRO A 109 -6.19 1.63 9.30
CA PRO A 109 -6.42 1.24 10.70
C PRO A 109 -7.84 1.53 11.19
N ALA A 110 -8.48 2.57 10.65
CA ALA A 110 -9.80 3.02 11.08
C ALA A 110 -10.90 1.96 10.96
N ASN A 111 -10.79 1.05 9.99
CA ASN A 111 -11.77 -0.01 9.73
C ASN A 111 -11.13 -1.38 9.51
N SER A 112 -9.83 -1.51 9.80
CA SER A 112 -9.05 -2.73 9.55
C SER A 112 -9.15 -3.23 8.10
N GLY A 113 -9.32 -2.31 7.14
CA GLY A 113 -9.38 -2.65 5.71
C GLY A 113 -7.98 -2.75 5.09
N LEU A 114 -7.77 -3.75 4.23
CA LEU A 114 -6.56 -3.91 3.44
C LEU A 114 -6.90 -3.89 1.96
N THR A 115 -6.46 -2.88 1.23
CA THR A 115 -6.59 -2.83 -0.23
C THR A 115 -5.28 -3.26 -0.88
N LEU A 116 -5.32 -4.27 -1.74
CA LEU A 116 -4.15 -4.89 -2.34
C LEU A 116 -4.00 -4.47 -3.80
N ARG A 117 -2.76 -4.41 -4.28
CA ARG A 117 -2.43 -4.19 -5.69
C ARG A 117 -2.58 -5.48 -6.50
N LEU A 118 -3.79 -6.01 -6.49
CA LEU A 118 -4.19 -7.22 -7.20
C LEU A 118 -5.43 -6.93 -8.05
N THR A 119 -5.48 -7.59 -9.19
CA THR A 119 -6.59 -7.67 -10.12
C THR A 119 -7.51 -8.84 -9.74
N ARG A 120 -8.65 -8.98 -10.41
CA ARG A 120 -9.59 -10.09 -10.15
C ARG A 120 -8.98 -11.43 -10.53
N GLU A 121 -8.18 -11.41 -11.59
CA GLU A 121 -7.50 -12.57 -12.17
C GLU A 121 -6.43 -13.12 -11.21
N ASP A 122 -5.73 -12.25 -10.47
CA ASP A 122 -4.67 -12.67 -9.52
C ASP A 122 -5.22 -13.42 -8.29
N VAL A 123 -6.54 -13.37 -8.06
CA VAL A 123 -7.21 -13.95 -6.88
C VAL A 123 -8.38 -14.85 -7.28
N ALA A 124 -8.41 -15.33 -8.52
CA ALA A 124 -9.48 -16.18 -9.02
C ALA A 124 -9.56 -17.54 -8.27
N ASP A 125 -8.48 -17.96 -7.61
CA ASP A 125 -8.36 -19.15 -6.78
C ASP A 125 -8.77 -18.93 -5.31
N VAL A 126 -9.02 -17.68 -4.91
CA VAL A 126 -9.28 -17.31 -3.52
C VAL A 126 -10.79 -17.32 -3.24
N ALA A 127 -11.17 -17.90 -2.10
CA ALA A 127 -12.58 -18.00 -1.73
C ALA A 127 -13.22 -16.59 -1.53
N PRO A 128 -14.45 -16.36 -2.03
CA PRO A 128 -15.07 -15.02 -2.01
C PRO A 128 -15.37 -14.44 -0.63
N ASP A 129 -15.35 -15.26 0.42
CA ASP A 129 -15.57 -14.85 1.81
C ASP A 129 -14.34 -14.16 2.44
N HIS A 130 -13.15 -14.35 1.86
CA HIS A 130 -11.91 -13.73 2.33
C HIS A 130 -11.59 -12.39 1.66
N ILE A 131 -12.23 -12.08 0.53
CA ILE A 131 -11.97 -10.88 -0.27
C ILE A 131 -13.25 -10.18 -0.73
N GLN A 132 -13.14 -8.89 -0.97
CA GLN A 132 -14.18 -8.06 -1.56
C GLN A 132 -13.62 -7.33 -2.76
N PHE A 133 -14.38 -7.29 -3.85
CA PHE A 133 -13.99 -6.51 -5.01
C PHE A 133 -14.50 -5.07 -4.89
N ARG A 134 -13.60 -4.13 -5.10
CA ARG A 134 -13.91 -2.70 -5.16
C ARG A 134 -14.54 -2.39 -6.50
N ASP A 135 -15.52 -1.48 -6.47
CA ASP A 135 -16.07 -0.88 -7.69
C ASP A 135 -15.16 0.25 -8.15
N VAL A 136 -14.27 -0.08 -9.10
CA VAL A 136 -13.25 0.84 -9.64
C VAL A 136 -13.23 0.71 -11.15
N ARG A 137 -12.69 1.73 -11.83
CA ARG A 137 -12.54 1.73 -13.30
C ARG A 137 -11.83 0.46 -13.80
N ALA A 138 -12.24 -0.01 -14.98
CA ALA A 138 -11.56 -1.13 -15.64
C ALA A 138 -10.05 -0.86 -15.79
N GLY A 139 -9.22 -1.88 -15.55
CA GLY A 139 -7.76 -1.76 -15.57
C GLY A 139 -7.12 -1.18 -14.30
N HIS A 140 -7.90 -0.78 -13.29
CA HIS A 140 -7.35 -0.35 -12.01
C HIS A 140 -6.66 -1.51 -11.29
N GLN A 141 -5.48 -1.27 -10.70
CA GLN A 141 -4.68 -2.35 -10.11
C GLN A 141 -5.02 -2.65 -8.64
N TYR A 142 -5.84 -1.81 -7.99
CA TYR A 142 -6.25 -2.00 -6.60
C TYR A 142 -7.73 -2.37 -6.49
N VAL A 143 -8.09 -3.55 -6.99
CA VAL A 143 -9.48 -4.03 -7.04
C VAL A 143 -9.82 -4.90 -5.83
N VAL A 144 -8.81 -5.52 -5.19
CA VAL A 144 -9.02 -6.47 -4.10
C VAL A 144 -8.94 -5.76 -2.75
N ASN A 145 -9.95 -5.97 -1.92
CA ASN A 145 -9.97 -5.60 -0.51
C ASN A 145 -10.05 -6.88 0.34
N CYS A 146 -9.22 -7.00 1.37
CA CYS A 146 -9.22 -8.12 2.31
C CYS A 146 -9.40 -7.57 3.73
N PRO A 147 -10.65 -7.51 4.24
CA PRO A 147 -10.90 -7.00 5.59
C PRO A 147 -10.24 -7.87 6.67
N LEU A 148 -9.49 -7.26 7.59
CA LEU A 148 -8.85 -7.99 8.70
C LEU A 148 -9.89 -8.21 9.82
N THR A 149 -10.71 -9.25 9.69
CA THR A 149 -11.84 -9.53 10.60
C THR A 149 -11.58 -10.68 11.57
N SER A 150 -10.76 -11.64 11.19
CA SER A 150 -10.40 -12.84 11.95
C SER A 150 -8.90 -13.16 11.80
N ASP A 151 -8.41 -14.10 12.58
CA ASP A 151 -7.03 -14.59 12.46
C ASP A 151 -6.76 -15.25 11.10
N GLU A 152 -7.73 -16.01 10.60
CA GLU A 152 -7.69 -16.61 9.27
C GLU A 152 -7.66 -15.54 8.16
N ALA A 153 -8.49 -14.49 8.29
CA ALA A 153 -8.46 -13.38 7.33
C ALA A 153 -7.12 -12.64 7.35
N ILE A 154 -6.45 -12.58 8.50
CA ILE A 154 -5.09 -12.01 8.60
C ILE A 154 -4.08 -12.89 7.87
N ASP A 155 -4.17 -14.22 7.99
CA ASP A 155 -3.28 -15.14 7.25
C ASP A 155 -3.46 -14.99 5.74
N TRP A 156 -4.70 -14.96 5.26
CA TRP A 156 -5.00 -14.65 3.86
C TRP A 156 -4.48 -13.28 3.42
N ALA A 157 -4.65 -12.25 4.26
CA ALA A 157 -4.15 -10.93 3.98
C ALA A 157 -2.62 -10.89 3.80
N VAL A 158 -1.88 -11.64 4.61
CA VAL A 158 -0.42 -11.78 4.47
C VAL A 158 -0.08 -12.48 3.16
N GLU A 159 -0.72 -13.62 2.86
CA GLU A 159 -0.49 -14.35 1.61
C GLU A 159 -0.75 -13.47 0.38
N LEU A 160 -1.89 -12.77 0.35
CA LEU A 160 -2.25 -11.88 -0.75
C LEU A 160 -1.27 -10.71 -0.87
N THR A 161 -0.74 -10.19 0.25
CA THR A 161 0.28 -9.14 0.23
C THR A 161 1.57 -9.66 -0.41
N LEU A 162 1.98 -10.88 -0.07
CA LEU A 162 3.17 -11.52 -0.67
C LEU A 162 2.97 -11.81 -2.16
N ARG A 163 1.76 -12.20 -2.59
CA ARG A 163 1.41 -12.32 -4.02
C ARG A 163 1.52 -10.98 -4.74
N ALA A 164 0.99 -9.90 -4.14
CA ALA A 164 1.09 -8.55 -4.70
C ALA A 164 2.56 -8.09 -4.80
N LEU A 165 3.37 -8.41 -3.79
CA LEU A 165 4.81 -8.13 -3.78
C LEU A 165 5.54 -8.88 -4.90
N ALA A 166 5.28 -10.18 -5.06
CA ALA A 166 5.87 -10.98 -6.13
C ALA A 166 5.51 -10.43 -7.52
N LYS A 167 4.26 -10.03 -7.73
CA LYS A 167 3.80 -9.40 -8.98
C LYS A 167 4.52 -8.09 -9.29
N VAL A 168 4.76 -7.25 -8.29
CA VAL A 168 5.47 -5.97 -8.50
C VAL A 168 6.96 -6.20 -8.78
N ARG A 169 7.55 -7.28 -8.24
CA ARG A 169 8.96 -7.63 -8.48
C ARG A 169 9.22 -8.25 -9.86
N THR A 170 8.21 -8.87 -10.47
CA THR A 170 8.32 -9.47 -11.81
C THR A 170 7.92 -8.53 -12.95
N ALA A 171 7.34 -7.38 -12.63
CA ALA A 171 6.93 -6.34 -13.59
C ALA A 171 8.09 -5.41 -13.99
#